data_AF-W0GE76-F1
#
_entry.id   AF-W0GE76-F1
#
_cell.length_a   1.000
_cell.length_b   1.000
_cell.length_c   1.000
_cell.angle_alpha   90.00
_cell.angle_beta   90.00
_cell.angle_gamma   90.00
#
_symmetry.space_group_name_H-M   'P 1'
#
loop_
_entity.id
_entity.type
_entity.pdbx_description
1 polymer ?
#
loop_
_entity_poly.entity_id
_entity_poly.type
_entity_poly.pdbx_seq_one_letter_code
_entity_poly.pdbx_strand_id
1 'polypeptide(L)'
;ATETATKYFLIHAASAAMILFSSSINAWLTGQWDISQPMNPYSTALLTTALAMKLGLAPLHLWLPEILQGSTLYTAMIITTWQKLAPLSILLTMQQYLNPTLLMTLGVTSTLIGGWGGLNQTQLRKIMAFSSIAHLGWMT
;
A
#
# COMPACT_ATOMS: atom_id res chain seq x y z
N ALA A 1 -6.86 -20.97 -3.16
CA ALA A 1 -5.94 -20.89 -2.01
C ALA A 1 -4.49 -20.77 -2.44
N THR A 2 -3.96 -21.68 -3.28
CA THR A 2 -2.57 -21.60 -3.76
C THR A 2 -2.32 -20.39 -4.65
N GLU A 3 -3.20 -20.12 -5.62
CA GLU A 3 -3.08 -18.95 -6.51
C GLU A 3 -3.15 -17.60 -5.77
N THR A 4 -4.05 -17.48 -4.79
CA THR A 4 -4.13 -16.27 -3.96
C THR A 4 -2.89 -16.05 -3.12
N ALA A 5 -2.31 -17.13 -2.60
CA ALA A 5 -1.06 -17.07 -1.85
C ALA A 5 0.11 -16.66 -2.74
N THR A 6 0.20 -17.16 -3.97
CA THR A 6 1.28 -16.77 -4.90
C THR A 6 1.16 -15.32 -5.33
N LYS A 7 -0.06 -14.83 -5.65
CA LYS A 7 -0.29 -13.41 -5.96
C LYS A 7 0.11 -12.49 -4.79
N TYR A 8 -0.31 -12.84 -3.57
CA TYR A 8 0.05 -12.09 -2.37
C TYR A 8 1.56 -12.06 -2.17
N PHE A 9 2.20 -13.22 -2.24
CA PHE A 9 3.64 -13.35 -2.05
C PHE A 9 4.44 -12.50 -3.05
N LEU A 10 4.14 -12.58 -4.35
CA LEU A 10 4.89 -11.85 -5.37
C LEU A 10 4.83 -10.32 -5.16
N ILE A 11 3.65 -9.81 -4.81
CA ILE A 11 3.44 -8.37 -4.64
C ILE A 11 4.09 -7.87 -3.35
N HIS A 12 3.98 -8.64 -2.27
CA HIS A 12 4.61 -8.27 -1.01
C HIS A 12 6.13 -8.46 -1.01
N ALA A 13 6.66 -9.43 -1.75
CA ALA A 13 8.09 -9.60 -1.96
C ALA A 13 8.66 -8.45 -2.82
N ALA A 14 7.99 -8.09 -3.91
CA ALA A 14 8.40 -6.98 -4.77
C ALA A 14 8.39 -5.64 -4.00
N SER A 15 7.33 -5.36 -3.25
CA SER A 15 7.27 -4.14 -2.42
C SER A 15 8.32 -4.13 -1.31
N ALA A 16 8.63 -5.27 -0.68
CA ALA A 16 9.71 -5.35 0.30
C ALA A 16 11.09 -5.07 -0.34
N ALA A 17 11.34 -5.61 -1.54
CA ALA A 17 12.55 -5.32 -2.30
C ALA A 17 12.66 -3.83 -2.66
N MET A 18 11.55 -3.18 -3.05
CA MET A 18 11.53 -1.74 -3.30
C MET A 18 11.81 -0.91 -2.05
N ILE A 19 11.28 -1.31 -0.88
CA ILE A 19 11.60 -0.64 0.40
C ILE A 19 13.10 -0.71 0.66
N LEU A 20 13.71 -1.89 0.55
CA LEU A 20 15.16 -2.06 0.73
C LEU A 20 15.95 -1.26 -0.30
N PHE A 21 15.50 -1.25 -1.56
CA PHE A 21 16.15 -0.46 -2.60
C PHE A 21 16.10 1.04 -2.26
N SER A 22 14.95 1.55 -1.82
CA SER A 22 14.80 2.96 -1.41
C SER A 22 15.71 3.34 -0.24
N SER A 23 15.83 2.48 0.78
CA SER A 23 16.71 2.74 1.91
C SER A 23 18.19 2.64 1.54
N SER A 24 18.56 1.71 0.65
CA SER A 24 19.94 1.60 0.17
C SER A 24 20.38 2.81 -0.65
N ILE A 25 19.50 3.37 -1.49
CA ILE A 25 19.78 4.60 -2.24
C ILE A 25 19.92 5.77 -1.26
N ASN A 26 19.03 5.86 -0.27
CA ASN A 26 19.12 6.91 0.73
C ASN A 26 20.45 6.84 1.50
N ALA A 27 20.80 5.67 2.02
CA ALA A 27 22.06 5.44 2.74
C ALA A 27 23.29 5.69 1.87
N TRP A 28 23.23 5.37 0.58
CA TRP A 28 24.32 5.66 -0.36
C TRP A 28 24.53 7.17 -0.58
N LEU A 29 23.45 7.95 -0.57
CA LEU A 29 23.51 9.40 -0.81
C LEU A 29 23.78 10.23 0.45
N THR A 30 23.21 9.86 1.59
CA THR A 30 23.29 10.63 2.84
C THR A 30 24.22 10.01 3.87
N GLY A 31 24.59 8.73 3.72
CA GLY A 31 25.41 8.00 4.68
C GLY A 31 24.68 7.61 5.98
N GLN A 32 23.38 7.90 6.09
CA GLN A 32 22.60 7.69 7.32
C GLN A 32 21.56 6.58 7.16
N TRP A 33 21.35 5.84 8.25
CA TRP A 33 20.35 4.76 8.34
C TRP A 33 19.15 5.13 9.22
N ASP A 34 19.18 6.32 9.84
CA ASP A 34 18.14 6.76 10.75
C ASP A 34 16.85 7.12 10.01
N ILE A 35 15.74 6.63 10.56
CA ILE A 35 14.38 6.84 10.06
C ILE A 35 13.94 8.30 10.25
N SER A 36 14.41 8.99 11.29
CA SER A 36 13.97 10.35 11.60
C SER A 36 14.63 11.44 10.73
N GLN A 37 15.50 11.06 9.79
CA GLN A 37 16.29 12.00 9.00
C GLN A 37 15.65 12.27 7.64
N PRO A 38 15.84 13.47 7.07
CA PRO A 38 15.33 13.80 5.75
C PRO A 38 15.96 12.88 4.71
N MET A 39 15.11 12.21 3.95
CA MET A 39 15.51 11.36 2.83
C MET A 39 15.59 12.16 1.53
N ASN A 40 16.39 11.70 0.57
CA ASN A 40 16.41 12.28 -0.77
C ASN A 40 15.02 12.16 -1.44
N PRO A 41 14.51 13.19 -2.15
CA PRO A 41 13.20 13.15 -2.82
C PRO A 41 12.98 11.93 -3.74
N TYR A 42 14.04 11.42 -4.38
CA TYR A 42 13.93 10.21 -5.20
C TYR A 42 13.70 8.96 -4.34
N SER A 43 14.42 8.83 -3.22
CA SER A 43 14.23 7.72 -2.28
C SER A 43 12.87 7.78 -1.57
N THR A 44 12.37 8.98 -1.21
CA THR A 44 11.05 9.11 -0.59
C THR A 44 9.94 8.75 -1.56
N ALA A 45 10.02 9.16 -2.83
CA ALA A 45 9.05 8.78 -3.85
C ALA A 45 9.04 7.26 -4.13
N LEU A 46 10.20 6.61 -4.09
CA LEU A 46 10.29 5.16 -4.22
C LEU A 46 9.73 4.45 -2.97
N LEU A 47 10.00 4.97 -1.77
CA LEU A 47 9.45 4.44 -0.53
C LEU A 47 7.93 4.57 -0.48
N THR A 48 7.36 5.72 -0.87
CA THR A 48 5.90 5.94 -0.89
C THR A 48 5.21 5.00 -1.87
N THR A 49 5.77 4.79 -3.06
CA THR A 49 5.22 3.85 -4.04
C THR A 49 5.31 2.40 -3.55
N ALA A 50 6.39 2.02 -2.87
CA ALA A 50 6.52 0.70 -2.25
C ALA A 50 5.50 0.47 -1.12
N LEU A 51 5.28 1.47 -0.26
CA LEU A 51 4.25 1.42 0.78
C LEU A 51 2.83 1.41 0.19
N ALA A 52 2.59 2.18 -0.88
CA ALA A 52 1.34 2.18 -1.63
C ALA A 52 1.02 0.78 -2.19
N MET A 53 2.03 0.07 -2.68
CA MET A 53 1.89 -1.33 -3.12
C MET A 53 1.49 -2.27 -1.97
N LYS A 54 2.10 -2.12 -0.79
CA LYS A 54 1.75 -2.92 0.40
C LYS A 54 0.36 -2.62 0.95
N LEU A 55 -0.09 -1.38 0.88
CA LEU A 55 -1.42 -0.97 1.34
C LEU A 55 -2.51 -1.26 0.30
N GLY A 56 -2.15 -1.41 -0.98
CA GLY A 56 -3.10 -1.60 -2.07
C GLY A 56 -3.78 -0.30 -2.50
N LEU A 57 -3.05 0.81 -2.48
CA LEU A 57 -3.53 2.09 -3.04
C LEU A 57 -3.55 2.02 -4.56
N ALA A 58 -4.43 2.79 -5.20
CA ALA A 58 -4.44 2.91 -6.65
C ALA A 58 -3.17 3.60 -7.16
N PRO A 59 -2.63 3.22 -8.34
CA PRO A 59 -3.12 2.18 -9.26
C PRO A 59 -2.78 0.73 -8.85
N LEU A 60 -1.97 0.52 -7.81
CA LEU A 60 -1.46 -0.78 -7.33
C LEU A 60 -2.47 -1.57 -6.47
N HIS A 61 -3.77 -1.33 -6.66
CA HIS A 61 -4.86 -1.87 -5.85
C HIS A 61 -5.40 -3.23 -6.33
N LEU A 62 -5.06 -3.64 -7.54
CA LEU A 62 -5.67 -4.78 -8.25
C LEU A 62 -5.55 -6.12 -7.51
N TRP A 63 -4.55 -6.26 -6.65
CA TRP A 63 -4.32 -7.48 -5.89
C TRP A 63 -5.34 -7.72 -4.79
N LEU A 64 -5.85 -6.64 -4.19
CA LEU A 64 -6.63 -6.68 -2.97
C LEU A 64 -8.01 -7.35 -3.22
N PRO A 65 -8.78 -7.01 -4.27
CA PRO A 65 -10.06 -7.67 -4.55
C PRO A 65 -9.92 -9.17 -4.90
N GLU A 66 -8.87 -9.55 -5.62
CA GLU A 66 -8.65 -10.94 -6.03
C GLU A 66 -8.24 -11.83 -4.86
N ILE A 67 -7.31 -11.35 -4.04
CA ILE A 67 -6.80 -12.09 -2.89
C ILE A 67 -7.87 -12.25 -1.82
N LEU A 68 -8.65 -11.20 -1.53
CA LEU A 68 -9.75 -11.32 -0.58
C LEU A 68 -10.80 -12.32 -1.05
N GLN A 69 -11.15 -12.35 -2.35
CA GLN A 69 -12.17 -13.26 -2.85
C GLN A 69 -11.79 -14.74 -2.76
N GLY A 70 -10.51 -15.08 -3.00
CA GLY A 70 -10.05 -16.47 -2.97
C GLY A 70 -9.52 -16.95 -1.61
N SER A 71 -9.62 -16.13 -0.56
CA SER A 71 -9.19 -16.42 0.81
C SER A 71 -10.39 -16.71 1.74
N THR A 72 -10.12 -17.28 2.93
CA THR A 72 -11.17 -17.47 3.95
C THR A 72 -11.50 -16.13 4.61
N LEU A 73 -12.68 -16.05 5.23
CA LEU A 73 -13.16 -14.79 5.83
C LEU A 73 -12.25 -14.33 7.00
N TYR A 74 -11.69 -15.27 7.76
CA TYR A 74 -10.73 -15.00 8.82
C TYR A 74 -9.41 -14.42 8.27
N THR A 75 -8.85 -15.01 7.21
CA THR A 75 -7.65 -14.47 6.57
C THR A 75 -7.89 -13.11 5.92
N ALA A 76 -9.07 -12.92 5.31
CA ALA A 76 -9.49 -11.66 4.73
C ALA A 76 -9.53 -10.54 5.79
N MET A 77 -10.08 -10.82 6.98
CA MET A 77 -10.11 -9.88 8.10
C MET A 77 -8.69 -9.50 8.57
N ILE A 78 -7.78 -10.47 8.69
CA ILE A 78 -6.39 -10.20 9.08
C ILE A 78 -5.68 -9.32 8.03
N ILE A 79 -5.89 -9.61 6.74
CA ILE A 79 -5.29 -8.84 5.65
C ILE A 79 -5.82 -7.40 5.65
N THR A 80 -7.11 -7.19 5.89
CA THR A 80 -7.69 -5.83 5.85
C THR A 80 -7.41 -4.99 7.09
N THR A 81 -7.06 -5.61 8.23
CA THR A 81 -6.84 -4.91 9.51
C THR A 81 -5.37 -4.89 9.91
N TRP A 82 -4.81 -6.06 10.19
CA TRP A 82 -3.48 -6.20 10.80
C TRP A 82 -2.35 -5.80 9.84
N GLN A 83 -2.44 -6.21 8.58
CA GLN A 83 -1.39 -5.94 7.59
C GLN A 83 -1.26 -4.45 7.22
N LYS A 84 -2.27 -3.63 7.54
CA LYS A 84 -2.25 -2.20 7.27
C LYS A 84 -1.52 -1.38 8.34
N LEU A 85 -1.41 -1.90 9.56
CA LEU A 85 -0.86 -1.15 10.71
C LEU A 85 0.62 -0.78 10.52
N ALA A 86 1.45 -1.74 10.11
CA ALA A 86 2.89 -1.50 9.98
C ALA A 86 3.25 -0.54 8.83
N PRO A 87 2.66 -0.63 7.61
CA PRO A 87 2.92 0.37 6.57
C PRO A 87 2.40 1.77 6.93
N LEU A 88 1.26 1.88 7.64
CA LEU A 88 0.72 3.16 8.09
C LEU A 88 1.62 3.82 9.14
N SER A 89 2.19 3.06 10.08
CA SER A 89 3.10 3.64 11.08
C SER A 89 4.35 4.25 10.44
N ILE A 90 4.92 3.58 9.42
CA ILE A 90 6.08 4.11 8.67
C ILE A 90 5.70 5.41 7.96
N LEU A 91 4.53 5.45 7.31
CA LEU A 91 4.06 6.65 6.60
C LEU A 91 3.86 7.83 7.57
N LEU A 92 3.31 7.57 8.76
CA LEU A 92 3.16 8.57 9.82
C LEU A 92 4.50 9.08 10.35
N THR A 93 5.48 8.19 10.58
CA THR A 93 6.82 8.62 11.03
C THR A 93 7.54 9.51 10.02
N MET A 94 7.25 9.33 8.73
CA MET A 94 7.89 10.05 7.62
C MET A 94 7.12 11.28 7.14
N GLN A 95 5.97 11.59 7.73
CA GLN A 95 5.00 12.54 7.16
C GLN A 95 5.59 13.91 6.74
N GLN A 96 6.61 14.38 7.45
CA GLN A 96 7.24 15.69 7.19
C GLN A 96 8.11 15.71 5.92
N TYR A 97 8.54 14.55 5.45
CA TYR A 97 9.49 14.40 4.34
C TYR A 97 8.86 13.81 3.07
N LEU A 98 7.58 13.42 3.13
CA LEU A 98 6.87 12.86 1.97
C LEU A 98 6.47 13.96 1.00
N ASN A 99 6.46 13.64 -0.29
CA ASN A 99 5.97 14.56 -1.31
C ASN A 99 4.43 14.65 -1.24
N PRO A 100 3.85 15.81 -0.88
CA PRO A 100 2.41 15.95 -0.69
C PRO A 100 1.64 15.77 -2.01
N THR A 101 2.22 16.17 -3.15
CA THR A 101 1.56 16.02 -4.46
C THR A 101 1.35 14.55 -4.80
N LEU A 102 2.38 13.72 -4.59
CA LEU A 102 2.29 12.29 -4.82
C LEU A 102 1.27 11.64 -3.89
N LEU A 103 1.30 11.96 -2.60
CA LEU A 103 0.37 11.41 -1.62
C LEU A 103 -1.10 11.74 -1.98
N MET A 104 -1.37 13.01 -2.30
CA MET A 104 -2.71 13.45 -2.70
C MET A 104 -3.18 12.79 -3.99
N THR A 105 -2.30 12.61 -4.98
CA THR A 105 -2.68 11.88 -6.21
C THR A 105 -3.05 10.43 -5.92
N LEU A 106 -2.33 9.74 -5.02
CA LEU A 106 -2.67 8.37 -4.61
C LEU A 106 -3.99 8.34 -3.83
N GLY A 107 -4.23 9.31 -2.94
CA GLY A 107 -5.47 9.41 -2.16
C GLY A 107 -6.71 9.65 -3.03
N VAL A 108 -6.65 10.63 -3.94
CA VAL A 108 -7.77 10.94 -4.86
C VAL A 108 -8.03 9.78 -5.83
N THR A 109 -6.99 9.18 -6.40
CA THR A 109 -7.18 8.05 -7.32
C THR A 109 -7.75 6.82 -6.62
N SER A 110 -7.31 6.52 -5.40
CA SER A 110 -7.81 5.37 -4.63
C SER A 110 -9.24 5.57 -4.13
N THR A 111 -9.63 6.77 -3.73
CA THR A 111 -11.05 7.07 -3.39
C THR A 111 -11.96 6.94 -4.61
N LEU A 112 -11.57 7.45 -5.77
CA LEU A 112 -12.35 7.32 -7.01
C LEU A 112 -12.50 5.86 -7.45
N ILE A 113 -11.39 5.11 -7.48
CA ILE A 113 -11.37 3.71 -7.91
C ILE A 113 -12.09 2.80 -6.91
N GLY A 114 -11.91 3.04 -5.61
CA GLY A 114 -12.63 2.33 -4.56
C GLY A 114 -14.14 2.55 -4.64
N GLY A 115 -14.58 3.79 -4.86
CA GLY A 115 -15.99 4.12 -5.04
C GLY A 115 -16.60 3.46 -6.28
N TRP A 116 -15.99 3.66 -7.45
CA TRP A 116 -16.54 3.16 -8.71
C TRP A 116 -16.45 1.63 -8.82
N GLY A 117 -15.33 1.05 -8.40
CA GLY A 117 -15.09 -0.40 -8.47
C GLY A 117 -16.03 -1.21 -7.57
N GLY A 118 -16.49 -0.64 -6.46
CA GLY A 118 -17.41 -1.28 -5.52
C GLY A 118 -18.84 -1.44 -6.06
N LEU A 119 -19.32 -0.52 -6.90
CA LEU A 119 -20.71 -0.52 -7.40
C LEU A 119 -21.05 -1.74 -8.26
N ASN A 120 -20.06 -2.31 -8.95
CA ASN A 120 -20.26 -3.42 -9.88
C ASN A 120 -20.02 -4.81 -9.24
N GLN A 121 -20.03 -4.91 -7.91
CA GLN A 121 -19.73 -6.16 -7.20
C GLN A 121 -20.93 -6.66 -6.40
N THR A 122 -21.25 -7.95 -6.52
CA THR A 122 -22.25 -8.64 -5.69
C THR A 122 -21.62 -9.40 -4.53
N GLN A 123 -20.32 -9.70 -4.61
CA GLN A 123 -19.59 -10.49 -3.63
C GLN A 123 -19.15 -9.61 -2.46
N LEU A 124 -19.62 -9.93 -1.24
CA LEU A 124 -19.30 -9.17 -0.02
C LEU A 124 -17.80 -8.91 0.17
N ARG A 125 -16.95 -9.90 -0.15
CA ARG A 125 -15.49 -9.75 -0.01
C ARG A 125 -14.88 -8.73 -0.97
N LYS A 126 -15.39 -8.66 -2.20
CA LYS A 126 -14.95 -7.63 -3.17
C LYS A 126 -15.48 -6.26 -2.79
N ILE A 127 -16.70 -6.17 -2.26
CA ILE A 127 -17.25 -4.90 -1.74
C ILE A 127 -16.37 -4.40 -0.58
N MET A 128 -16.02 -5.27 0.37
CA MET A 128 -15.09 -4.95 1.46
C MET A 128 -13.69 -4.57 0.95
N ALA A 129 -13.22 -5.20 -0.13
CA ALA A 129 -11.96 -4.84 -0.76
C ALA A 129 -11.95 -3.37 -1.20
N PHE A 130 -12.97 -3.01 -1.99
CA PHE A 130 -13.12 -1.67 -2.57
C PHE A 130 -13.40 -0.59 -1.52
N SER A 131 -14.21 -0.89 -0.49
CA SER A 131 -14.37 0.02 0.64
C SER A 131 -13.06 0.25 1.38
N SER A 132 -12.24 -0.79 1.54
CA SER A 132 -10.94 -0.68 2.20
C SER A 132 -9.92 0.13 1.39
N ILE A 133 -10.01 0.12 0.05
CA ILE A 133 -9.21 0.95 -0.86
C ILE A 133 -9.65 2.41 -0.75
N ALA A 134 -10.96 2.67 -0.75
CA ALA A 134 -11.50 4.02 -0.59
C ALA A 134 -11.12 4.63 0.78
N HIS A 135 -11.28 3.88 1.87
CA HIS A 135 -10.88 4.34 3.20
C HIS A 135 -9.38 4.60 3.31
N LEU A 136 -8.54 3.79 2.68
CA LEU A 136 -7.10 4.06 2.63
C LEU A 136 -6.81 5.36 1.88
N GLY A 137 -7.53 5.65 0.80
CA GLY A 137 -7.39 6.91 0.09
C GLY A 137 -7.75 8.16 0.89
N TRP A 138 -8.66 8.03 1.86
CA TRP A 138 -8.97 9.10 2.82
C TRP A 138 -7.94 9.22 3.96
N MET A 139 -7.24 8.12 4.30
CA MET A 139 -6.23 8.11 5.36
C MET A 139 -4.85 8.59 4.89
N THR A 140 -4.59 8.53 3.57
CA THR A 140 -3.37 9.05 2.94
C THR A 140 -3.53 10.50 2.57
#